data_AF-A0A917M0I1-F1
#
_entry.id   AF-A0A917M0I1-F1
#
_cell.length_a   1.000
_cell.length_b   1.000
_cell.length_c   1.000
_cell.angle_alpha   90.00
_cell.angle_beta   90.00
_cell.angle_gamma   90.00
#
_symmetry.space_group_name_H-M   'P 1'
#
loop_
_entity.id
_entity.type
_entity.pdbx_description
1 polymer ?
#
loop_
_entity_poly.entity_id
_entity_poly.type
_entity_poly.pdbx_seq_one_letter_code
_entity_poly.pdbx_strand_id
1 'polypeptide(L)'
;MSVILNRILNQIGDPELLDKLLSLSNADLNSLLLELFDKQTEKSTPADVLKTFQSNRFSTASDVNAARFHILESQLLKTAEEMDIETLLLSPSAPLGSCSVFGCVNQYNVVSSVRGTETLSDPSNMLAIIIADKLKSKAATNILPLHYAATARVVRAQAFSGRGFSAHFGLFCMVSSGKDSGSYNCEIELLTKHFLFYKELIREHYNAKLSIVMRKRGGYTDGGGFFTRMTEVVQTMFPDTPLTFDYENEDNKYYQGINFKIYMEHEHEKIEIGDGGFVDWMNQMLGSKKERCLISGIGLDRLLMLHKG
;
A
#
# COMPACT_ATOMS: atom_id res chain seq x y z
N MET A 1 -5.88 10.47 26.53
CA MET A 1 -4.67 9.67 26.79
C MET A 1 -5.09 8.21 26.94
N SER A 2 -4.37 7.24 26.38
CA SER A 2 -4.81 5.83 26.43
C SER A 2 -4.68 5.27 27.86
N VAL A 3 -5.56 4.34 28.24
CA VAL A 3 -5.54 3.68 29.57
C VAL A 3 -4.18 3.03 29.84
N ILE A 4 -3.56 2.46 28.80
CA ILE A 4 -2.25 1.82 28.88
C ILE A 4 -1.16 2.85 29.18
N LEU A 5 -1.15 3.99 28.49
CA LEU A 5 -0.16 5.04 28.70
C LEU A 5 -0.24 5.62 30.13
N ASN A 6 -1.46 5.91 30.61
CA ASN A 6 -1.67 6.38 31.98
C ASN A 6 -1.10 5.40 33.02
N ARG A 7 -1.33 4.09 32.83
CA ARG A 7 -0.78 3.05 33.71
C ARG A 7 0.76 3.07 33.74
N ILE A 8 1.40 3.23 32.58
CA ILE A 8 2.86 3.25 32.46
C ILE A 8 3.45 4.48 33.14
N LEU A 9 2.89 5.67 32.88
CA LEU A 9 3.35 6.93 33.48
C LEU A 9 3.24 6.89 35.02
N ASN A 10 2.12 6.36 35.53
CA ASN A 10 1.94 6.16 36.98
C ASN A 10 2.95 5.18 37.59
N GLN A 11 3.29 4.09 36.88
CA GLN A 11 4.28 3.11 37.35
C GLN A 11 5.69 3.70 37.41
N ILE A 12 6.04 4.57 36.47
CA ILE A 12 7.35 5.25 36.43
C ILE A 12 7.39 6.40 37.45
N GLY A 13 6.25 6.99 37.79
CA GLY A 13 6.16 8.12 38.72
C GLY A 13 6.46 9.47 38.07
N ASP A 14 6.42 9.55 36.73
CA ASP A 14 6.65 10.78 35.97
C ASP A 14 5.53 10.98 34.92
N PRO A 15 4.51 11.81 35.22
CA PRO A 15 3.39 12.04 34.30
C PRO A 15 3.79 12.83 33.05
N GLU A 16 4.91 13.54 33.08
CA GLU A 16 5.42 14.37 31.97
C GLU A 16 6.46 13.63 31.11
N LEU A 17 6.75 12.35 31.41
CA LEU A 17 7.79 11.60 30.71
C LEU A 17 7.63 11.63 29.19
N LEU A 18 6.39 11.49 28.69
CA LEU A 18 6.14 11.50 27.26
C LEU A 18 6.52 12.85 26.63
N ASP A 19 6.14 13.96 27.26
CA ASP A 19 6.44 15.31 26.77
C ASP A 19 7.95 15.58 26.83
N LYS A 20 8.63 15.10 27.88
CA LYS A 20 10.10 15.15 27.98
C LYS A 20 10.75 14.42 26.82
N LEU A 21 10.31 13.20 26.50
CA LEU A 21 10.83 12.43 25.36
C LEU A 21 10.53 13.10 24.01
N LEU A 22 9.34 13.69 23.84
CA LEU A 22 8.95 14.40 22.62
C LEU A 22 9.70 15.73 22.43
N SER A 23 10.25 16.31 23.50
CA SER A 23 11.07 17.53 23.42
C SER A 23 12.52 17.29 22.98
N LEU A 24 12.97 16.03 22.93
CA LEU A 24 14.28 15.67 22.40
C LEU A 24 14.35 15.86 20.88
N SER A 25 15.56 16.11 20.37
CA SER A 25 15.79 15.99 18.94
C SER A 25 15.58 14.54 18.47
N ASN A 26 15.23 14.35 17.19
CA ASN A 26 15.12 13.00 16.63
C ASN A 26 16.41 12.20 16.76
N ALA A 27 17.59 12.85 16.73
CA ALA A 27 18.87 12.19 16.89
C ALA A 27 19.09 11.71 18.34
N ASP A 28 18.75 12.54 19.32
CA ASP A 28 18.90 12.21 20.74
C ASP A 28 17.90 11.13 21.16
N LEU A 29 16.64 11.24 20.72
CA LEU A 29 15.61 10.23 20.98
C LEU A 29 16.03 8.87 20.41
N ASN A 30 16.58 8.84 19.20
CA ASN A 30 17.09 7.60 18.60
C ASN A 30 18.26 7.02 19.42
N SER A 31 19.18 7.86 19.87
CA SER A 31 20.33 7.43 20.69
C SER A 31 19.86 6.83 22.02
N LEU A 32 18.88 7.46 22.67
CA LEU A 32 18.25 6.96 23.88
C LEU A 32 17.55 5.62 23.67
N LEU A 33 16.79 5.46 22.58
CA LEU A 33 16.10 4.21 22.26
C LEU A 33 17.10 3.07 21.96
N LEU A 34 18.22 3.38 21.30
CA LEU A 34 19.28 2.39 21.04
C LEU A 34 19.93 1.91 22.33
N GLU A 35 20.28 2.83 23.24
CA GLU A 35 20.83 2.48 24.56
C GLU A 35 19.83 1.67 25.40
N LEU A 36 18.54 2.01 25.32
CA LEU A 36 17.48 1.25 25.98
C LEU A 36 17.42 -0.19 25.47
N PHE A 37 17.45 -0.39 24.15
CA PHE A 37 17.42 -1.73 23.56
C PHE A 37 18.69 -2.53 23.86
N ASP A 38 19.86 -1.89 23.86
CA ASP A 38 21.14 -2.51 24.22
C ASP A 38 21.08 -3.11 25.64
N LYS A 39 20.66 -2.31 26.63
CA LYS A 39 20.50 -2.77 28.03
C LYS A 39 19.41 -3.84 28.21
N GLN A 40 18.42 -3.90 27.33
CA GLN A 40 17.42 -4.97 27.33
C GLN A 40 18.01 -6.27 26.78
N THR A 41 18.80 -6.19 25.71
CA THR A 41 19.40 -7.38 25.10
C THR A 41 20.55 -7.96 25.93
N GLU A 42 21.31 -7.14 26.66
CA GLU A 42 22.33 -7.62 27.63
C GLU A 42 21.76 -8.55 28.70
N LYS A 43 20.48 -8.38 29.06
CA LYS A 43 19.79 -9.19 30.07
C LYS A 43 19.10 -10.43 29.47
N SER A 44 19.10 -10.57 28.16
CA SER A 44 18.39 -11.62 27.45
C SER A 44 19.29 -12.81 27.17
N THR A 45 18.77 -14.02 27.32
CA THR A 45 19.46 -15.26 26.90
C THR A 45 18.96 -15.74 25.53
N PRO A 46 19.71 -16.62 24.83
CA PRO A 46 19.20 -17.25 23.61
C PRO A 46 17.86 -17.98 23.79
N ALA A 47 17.59 -18.54 24.98
CA ALA A 47 16.31 -19.17 25.30
C ALA A 47 15.16 -18.15 25.38
N ASP A 48 15.42 -16.95 25.90
CA ASP A 48 14.43 -15.86 25.93
C ASP A 48 14.10 -15.37 24.51
N VAL A 49 15.08 -15.33 23.61
CA VAL A 49 14.86 -15.00 22.19
C VAL A 49 13.95 -16.04 21.54
N LEU A 50 14.20 -17.33 21.75
CA LEU A 50 13.34 -18.41 21.24
C LEU A 50 11.90 -18.30 21.79
N LYS A 51 11.76 -18.03 23.09
CA LYS A 51 10.44 -17.81 23.71
C LYS A 51 9.73 -16.60 23.11
N THR A 52 10.46 -15.52 22.86
CA THR A 52 9.93 -14.31 22.21
C THR A 52 9.45 -14.63 20.79
N PHE A 53 10.25 -15.33 19.98
CA PHE A 53 9.88 -15.80 18.65
C PHE A 53 8.56 -16.59 18.65
N GLN A 54 8.38 -17.52 19.60
CA GLN A 54 7.17 -18.35 19.70
C GLN A 54 5.89 -17.54 20.00
N SER A 55 6.03 -16.36 20.60
CA SER A 55 4.90 -15.50 20.98
C SER A 55 4.71 -14.28 20.07
N ASN A 56 5.66 -14.00 19.17
CA ASN A 56 5.67 -12.80 18.35
C ASN A 56 5.22 -13.11 16.91
N ARG A 57 3.95 -12.82 16.62
CA ARG A 57 3.36 -13.00 15.27
C ARG A 57 4.04 -12.19 14.15
N PHE A 58 4.85 -11.18 14.47
CA PHE A 58 5.59 -10.41 13.46
C PHE A 58 6.85 -11.12 12.99
N SER A 59 7.29 -12.17 13.68
CA SER A 59 8.56 -12.86 13.44
C SER A 59 8.40 -14.30 12.98
N THR A 60 7.18 -14.83 12.96
CA THR A 60 6.89 -16.20 12.52
C THR A 60 7.13 -16.36 11.02
N ALA A 61 7.39 -17.58 10.56
CA ALA A 61 7.47 -17.85 9.12
C ALA A 61 6.07 -17.78 8.48
N SER A 62 6.01 -17.46 7.18
CA SER A 62 4.78 -17.65 6.39
C SER A 62 4.59 -19.12 6.05
N ASP A 63 3.33 -19.58 6.00
CA ASP A 63 2.97 -20.92 5.52
C ASP A 63 3.01 -21.04 3.98
N VAL A 64 3.27 -19.94 3.27
CA VAL A 64 3.37 -19.93 1.81
C VAL A 64 4.67 -20.57 1.33
N ASN A 65 4.57 -21.37 0.25
CA ASN A 65 5.74 -21.98 -0.37
C ASN A 65 6.68 -20.91 -0.97
N ALA A 66 7.90 -20.81 -0.43
CA ALA A 66 8.87 -19.77 -0.80
C ALA A 66 9.24 -19.79 -2.30
N ALA A 67 9.44 -20.97 -2.89
CA ALA A 67 9.80 -21.08 -4.31
C ALA A 67 8.66 -20.59 -5.21
N ARG A 68 7.41 -20.99 -4.93
CA ARG A 68 6.24 -20.51 -5.66
C ARG A 68 6.02 -19.00 -5.49
N PHE A 69 6.30 -18.46 -4.31
CA PHE A 69 6.21 -17.03 -4.05
C PHE A 69 7.14 -16.22 -4.97
N HIS A 70 8.41 -16.59 -5.04
CA HIS A 70 9.37 -15.88 -5.88
C HIS A 70 9.11 -16.06 -7.39
N ILE A 71 8.58 -17.22 -7.82
CA ILE A 71 8.12 -17.40 -9.20
C ILE A 71 7.01 -16.40 -9.52
N LEU A 72 6.01 -16.27 -8.64
CA LEU A 72 4.91 -15.33 -8.81
C LEU A 72 5.41 -13.87 -8.84
N GLU A 73 6.32 -13.49 -7.93
CA GLU A 73 6.92 -12.16 -7.94
C GLU A 73 7.58 -11.85 -9.28
N SER A 74 8.40 -12.78 -9.78
CA SER A 74 9.08 -12.62 -11.06
C SER A 74 8.10 -12.49 -12.23
N GLN A 75 7.02 -13.28 -12.25
CA GLN A 75 5.98 -13.20 -13.27
C GLN A 75 5.29 -11.83 -13.27
N LEU A 76 4.94 -11.32 -12.09
CA LEU A 76 4.26 -10.03 -11.95
C LEU A 76 5.14 -8.86 -12.38
N LEU A 77 6.40 -8.84 -11.93
CA LEU A 77 7.36 -7.80 -12.28
C LEU A 77 7.68 -7.82 -13.77
N LYS A 78 7.90 -9.00 -14.36
CA LYS A 78 8.15 -9.14 -15.79
C LYS A 78 6.97 -8.64 -16.64
N THR A 79 5.73 -9.00 -16.26
CA THR A 79 4.52 -8.51 -16.94
C THR A 79 4.43 -6.98 -16.86
N ALA A 80 4.82 -6.38 -15.73
CA ALA A 80 4.83 -4.92 -15.59
C ALA A 80 5.87 -4.27 -16.53
N GLU A 81 7.08 -4.80 -16.59
CA GLU A 81 8.15 -4.31 -17.47
C GLU A 81 7.77 -4.40 -18.95
N GLU A 82 7.16 -5.52 -19.38
CA GLU A 82 6.66 -5.74 -20.74
C GLU A 82 5.56 -4.72 -21.13
N MET A 83 4.94 -4.09 -20.13
CA MET A 83 3.92 -3.06 -20.30
C MET A 83 4.45 -1.65 -19.99
N ASP A 84 5.76 -1.41 -20.07
CA ASP A 84 6.39 -0.10 -19.81
C ASP A 84 6.06 0.48 -18.42
N ILE A 85 6.05 -0.37 -17.39
CA ILE A 85 5.92 0.03 -15.99
C ILE A 85 7.26 -0.23 -15.30
N GLU A 86 7.89 0.82 -14.77
CA GLU A 86 9.21 0.72 -14.13
C GLU A 86 9.11 -0.06 -12.81
N THR A 87 9.83 -1.16 -12.71
CA THR A 87 9.86 -1.99 -11.51
C THR A 87 10.97 -1.55 -10.57
N LEU A 88 10.70 -1.57 -9.26
CA LEU A 88 11.70 -1.25 -8.24
C LEU A 88 11.75 -2.32 -7.15
N LEU A 89 12.97 -2.65 -6.71
CA LEU A 89 13.19 -3.43 -5.49
C LEU A 89 13.22 -2.48 -4.29
N LEU A 90 12.21 -2.57 -3.44
CA LEU A 90 12.05 -1.67 -2.30
C LEU A 90 12.90 -2.11 -1.09
N SER A 91 13.28 -1.12 -0.28
CA SER A 91 13.79 -1.36 1.07
C SER A 91 12.71 -2.02 1.95
N PRO A 92 13.06 -2.98 2.83
CA PRO A 92 12.10 -3.53 3.81
C PRO A 92 11.75 -2.54 4.93
N SER A 93 12.37 -1.35 4.92
CA SER A 93 12.18 -0.26 5.87
C SER A 93 11.71 0.99 5.14
N ALA A 94 10.76 1.70 5.74
CA ALA A 94 10.18 2.95 5.27
C ALA A 94 10.46 4.08 6.29
N PRO A 95 10.43 5.36 5.88
CA PRO A 95 10.46 6.48 6.81
C PRO A 95 9.31 6.42 7.81
N LEU A 96 9.57 6.76 9.08
CA LEU A 96 8.52 6.82 10.10
C LEU A 96 7.38 7.74 9.64
N GLY A 97 6.14 7.25 9.69
CA GLY A 97 4.97 8.00 9.28
C GLY A 97 4.63 7.91 7.78
N SER A 98 5.34 7.06 7.02
CA SER A 98 5.09 6.87 5.58
C SER A 98 3.67 6.45 5.25
N CYS A 99 2.99 5.76 6.16
CA CYS A 99 1.60 5.31 5.98
C CYS A 99 0.57 6.17 6.73
N SER A 100 1.02 6.97 7.72
CA SER A 100 0.13 7.69 8.64
C SER A 100 -0.02 9.17 8.33
N VAL A 101 1.04 9.81 7.81
CA VAL A 101 1.03 11.26 7.54
C VAL A 101 0.16 11.59 6.33
N PHE A 102 0.25 10.81 5.26
CA PHE A 102 -0.53 11.02 4.02
C PHE A 102 -1.40 9.81 3.62
N GLY A 103 -1.18 8.63 4.21
CA GLY A 103 -1.88 7.38 3.86
C GLY A 103 -3.12 7.04 4.71
N CYS A 104 -3.57 7.94 5.59
CA CYS A 104 -4.73 7.75 6.50
C CYS A 104 -4.67 6.54 7.45
N VAL A 105 -3.56 5.78 7.51
CA VAL A 105 -3.41 4.64 8.42
C VAL A 105 -2.97 5.13 9.80
N ASN A 106 -3.64 4.68 10.87
CA ASN A 106 -3.18 5.00 12.22
C ASN A 106 -1.78 4.40 12.46
N GLN A 107 -0.85 5.18 13.04
CA GLN A 107 0.51 4.72 13.32
C GLN A 107 0.56 3.43 14.18
N TYR A 108 -0.43 3.18 15.04
CA TYR A 108 -0.54 1.93 15.81
C TYR A 108 -0.74 0.67 14.95
N ASN A 109 -1.13 0.82 13.69
CA ASN A 109 -1.26 -0.29 12.74
C ASN A 109 0.03 -0.55 11.96
N VAL A 110 1.11 0.18 12.22
CA VAL A 110 2.42 0.04 11.60
C VAL A 110 3.47 -0.28 12.66
N VAL A 111 4.42 -1.17 12.36
CA VAL A 111 5.50 -1.50 13.29
C VAL A 111 6.58 -0.42 13.19
N SER A 112 6.54 0.55 14.09
CA SER A 112 7.59 1.59 14.22
C SER A 112 8.92 0.98 14.68
N SER A 113 10.03 1.55 14.21
CA SER A 113 11.40 1.12 14.51
C SER A 113 12.27 2.31 14.91
N VAL A 114 13.53 2.04 15.27
CA VAL A 114 14.53 3.07 15.54
C VAL A 114 15.09 3.69 14.26
N ARG A 115 15.95 4.70 14.41
CA ARG A 115 16.59 5.46 13.33
C ARG A 115 15.59 6.19 12.43
N GLY A 116 14.45 6.60 13.00
CA GLY A 116 13.41 7.34 12.27
C GLY A 116 12.72 6.51 11.18
N THR A 117 12.65 5.20 11.36
CA THR A 117 12.06 4.28 10.38
C THR A 117 10.90 3.49 10.94
N GLU A 118 10.19 2.81 10.06
CA GLU A 118 9.19 1.80 10.36
C GLU A 118 9.35 0.63 9.38
N THR A 119 8.86 -0.56 9.76
CA THR A 119 8.83 -1.68 8.82
C THR A 119 7.88 -1.36 7.67
N LEU A 120 8.28 -1.69 6.44
CA LEU A 120 7.45 -1.46 5.26
C LEU A 120 6.08 -2.15 5.43
N SER A 121 5.02 -1.35 5.48
CA SER A 121 3.65 -1.84 5.66
C SER A 121 2.76 -1.66 4.43
N ASP A 122 3.19 -0.78 3.52
CA ASP A 122 2.54 -0.50 2.24
C ASP A 122 3.58 -0.06 1.18
N PRO A 123 3.82 -0.87 0.13
CA PRO A 123 4.77 -0.54 -0.92
C PRO A 123 4.29 0.61 -1.83
N SER A 124 2.98 0.88 -1.91
CA SER A 124 2.46 2.00 -2.71
C SER A 124 2.85 3.34 -2.10
N ASN A 125 2.83 3.46 -0.76
CA ASN A 125 3.32 4.68 -0.10
C ASN A 125 4.81 4.92 -0.42
N MET A 126 5.61 3.85 -0.43
CA MET A 126 7.04 3.95 -0.72
C MET A 126 7.31 4.34 -2.18
N LEU A 127 6.60 3.73 -3.14
CA LEU A 127 6.70 4.13 -4.54
C LEU A 127 6.28 5.59 -4.76
N ALA A 128 5.22 6.05 -4.11
CA ALA A 128 4.79 7.45 -4.19
C ALA A 128 5.86 8.42 -3.64
N ILE A 129 6.49 8.10 -2.51
CA ILE A 129 7.61 8.89 -1.97
C ILE A 129 8.78 8.93 -2.95
N ILE A 130 9.16 7.81 -3.55
CA ILE A 130 10.26 7.73 -4.53
C ILE A 130 9.94 8.60 -5.75
N ILE A 131 8.71 8.52 -6.28
CA ILE A 131 8.28 9.36 -7.39
C ILE A 131 8.35 10.85 -6.98
N ALA A 132 7.83 11.20 -5.79
CA ALA A 132 7.86 12.58 -5.30
C ALA A 132 9.30 13.11 -5.16
N ASP A 133 10.23 12.30 -4.66
CA ASP A 133 11.65 12.65 -4.57
C ASP A 133 12.29 12.86 -5.96
N LYS A 134 12.04 11.94 -6.91
CA LYS A 134 12.50 12.09 -8.30
C LYS A 134 11.95 13.36 -8.96
N LEU A 135 10.68 13.70 -8.72
CA LEU A 135 10.06 14.93 -9.26
C LEU A 135 10.63 16.18 -8.60
N LYS A 136 10.82 16.18 -7.27
CA LYS A 136 11.35 17.32 -6.51
C LYS A 136 12.82 17.60 -6.84
N SER A 137 13.62 16.55 -7.02
CA SER A 137 15.02 16.63 -7.45
C SER A 137 15.19 16.89 -8.95
N LYS A 138 14.10 16.88 -9.73
CA LYS A 138 14.08 16.99 -11.20
C LYS A 138 14.82 15.86 -11.92
N ALA A 139 15.01 14.72 -11.25
CA ALA A 139 15.52 13.50 -11.88
C ALA A 139 14.48 12.84 -12.81
N ALA A 140 13.20 13.18 -12.65
CA ALA A 140 12.11 12.78 -13.56
C ALA A 140 11.11 13.92 -13.76
N THR A 141 10.22 13.76 -14.76
CA THR A 141 9.06 14.61 -15.00
C THR A 141 7.83 13.74 -15.24
N ASN A 142 6.67 14.17 -14.76
CA ASN A 142 5.39 13.48 -14.94
C ASN A 142 4.45 14.24 -15.91
N ILE A 143 5.03 14.98 -16.87
CA ILE A 143 4.28 15.55 -18.00
C ILE A 143 3.67 14.42 -18.83
N LEU A 144 4.49 13.41 -19.16
CA LEU A 144 4.01 12.09 -19.50
C LEU A 144 3.85 11.31 -18.20
N PRO A 145 2.76 10.55 -17.99
CA PRO A 145 2.60 9.77 -16.79
C PRO A 145 3.77 8.82 -16.51
N LEU A 146 4.16 8.80 -15.24
CA LEU A 146 5.10 7.84 -14.70
C LEU A 146 4.32 6.66 -14.13
N HIS A 147 4.77 5.45 -14.43
CA HIS A 147 4.18 4.22 -13.92
C HIS A 147 5.25 3.38 -13.24
N TYR A 148 5.02 3.06 -11.96
CA TYR A 148 5.93 2.26 -11.16
C TYR A 148 5.24 1.05 -10.57
N ALA A 149 5.96 -0.05 -10.41
CA ALA A 149 5.49 -1.24 -9.73
C ALA A 149 6.55 -1.84 -8.80
N ALA A 150 6.09 -2.58 -7.80
CA ALA A 150 6.97 -3.35 -6.93
C ALA A 150 6.23 -4.55 -6.33
N THR A 151 6.99 -5.60 -6.03
CA THR A 151 6.60 -6.61 -5.05
C THR A 151 7.31 -6.35 -3.73
N ALA A 152 6.64 -6.65 -2.62
CA ALA A 152 7.25 -6.55 -1.30
C ALA A 152 6.58 -7.49 -0.30
N ARG A 153 7.38 -8.04 0.62
CA ARG A 153 6.88 -8.55 1.90
C ARG A 153 6.65 -7.36 2.82
N VAL A 154 5.42 -7.25 3.34
CA VAL A 154 5.03 -6.19 4.27
C VAL A 154 4.69 -6.74 5.64
N VAL A 155 4.71 -5.86 6.64
CA VAL A 155 4.23 -6.15 8.00
C VAL A 155 3.17 -5.14 8.41
N ARG A 156 2.01 -5.62 8.88
CA ARG A 156 0.93 -4.77 9.41
C ARG A 156 0.57 -5.18 10.84
N ALA A 157 0.53 -4.20 11.73
CA ALA A 157 0.20 -4.40 13.14
C ALA A 157 -1.31 -4.48 13.42
N GLN A 158 -2.17 -4.16 12.45
CA GLN A 158 -3.59 -4.44 12.58
C GLN A 158 -3.84 -5.94 12.77
N ALA A 159 -4.65 -6.29 13.75
CA ALA A 159 -5.00 -7.68 14.04
C ALA A 159 -6.35 -8.01 13.40
N PHE A 160 -6.34 -8.92 12.43
CA PHE A 160 -7.55 -9.54 11.88
C PHE A 160 -7.60 -11.00 12.32
N SER A 161 -8.78 -11.46 12.71
CA SER A 161 -9.01 -12.88 13.02
C SER A 161 -9.50 -13.62 11.77
N GLY A 162 -9.05 -14.87 11.61
CA GLY A 162 -9.50 -15.75 10.53
C GLY A 162 -8.36 -16.37 9.72
N ARG A 163 -8.69 -17.40 8.95
CA ARG A 163 -7.74 -18.10 8.07
C ARG A 163 -7.30 -17.17 6.93
N GLY A 164 -5.99 -17.05 6.72
CA GLY A 164 -5.41 -16.22 5.65
C GLY A 164 -5.06 -14.79 6.05
N PHE A 165 -5.35 -14.36 7.29
CA PHE A 165 -4.86 -13.10 7.83
C PHE A 165 -3.55 -13.33 8.60
N SER A 166 -2.44 -12.85 8.03
CA SER A 166 -1.13 -12.87 8.67
C SER A 166 -0.68 -11.44 9.00
N ALA A 167 0.15 -11.31 10.03
CA ALA A 167 0.82 -10.04 10.34
C ALA A 167 1.80 -9.62 9.23
N HIS A 168 2.24 -10.56 8.40
CA HIS A 168 3.12 -10.32 7.27
C HIS A 168 2.70 -11.10 6.03
N PHE A 169 2.64 -10.41 4.90
CA PHE A 169 2.17 -10.95 3.62
C PHE A 169 2.87 -10.24 2.45
N GLY A 170 2.79 -10.82 1.26
CA GLY A 170 3.30 -10.28 0.02
C GLY A 170 2.26 -9.42 -0.67
N LEU A 171 2.72 -8.31 -1.22
CA LEU A 171 1.94 -7.43 -2.07
C LEU A 171 2.66 -7.24 -3.39
N PHE A 172 1.90 -7.18 -4.47
CA PHE A 172 2.29 -6.44 -5.66
C PHE A 172 1.48 -5.15 -5.68
N CYS A 173 2.11 -4.04 -6.06
CA CYS A 173 1.41 -2.78 -6.24
C CYS A 173 1.92 -2.02 -7.45
N MET A 174 1.05 -1.12 -7.93
CA MET A 174 1.35 -0.13 -8.95
C MET A 174 1.02 1.25 -8.42
N VAL A 175 1.87 2.22 -8.75
CA VAL A 175 1.64 3.64 -8.52
C VAL A 175 1.90 4.39 -9.82
N SER A 176 0.90 5.15 -10.24
CA SER A 176 1.02 6.06 -11.37
C SER A 176 0.94 7.50 -10.94
N SER A 177 1.82 8.36 -11.47
CA SER A 177 1.79 9.79 -11.25
C SER A 177 1.71 10.54 -12.57
N GLY A 178 0.84 11.54 -12.64
CA GLY A 178 0.73 12.42 -13.79
C GLY A 178 0.27 13.82 -13.38
N LYS A 179 0.17 14.72 -14.35
CA LYS A 179 -0.35 16.07 -14.15
C LYS A 179 -1.70 16.25 -14.82
N ASP A 180 -2.55 17.00 -14.15
CA ASP A 180 -3.82 17.48 -14.70
C ASP A 180 -3.57 18.28 -15.99
N SER A 181 -4.05 17.72 -17.10
CA SER A 181 -4.04 18.31 -18.44
C SER A 181 -5.43 18.82 -18.86
N GLY A 182 -6.39 18.84 -17.94
CA GLY A 182 -7.78 19.20 -18.17
C GLY A 182 -8.62 18.03 -18.66
N SER A 183 -9.94 18.19 -18.56
CA SER A 183 -10.93 17.20 -19.05
C SER A 183 -10.74 15.78 -18.48
N TYR A 184 -10.11 15.65 -17.32
CA TYR A 184 -9.77 14.37 -16.69
C TYR A 184 -8.93 13.41 -17.57
N ASN A 185 -8.21 13.93 -18.56
CA ASN A 185 -7.44 13.10 -19.50
C ASN A 185 -6.34 12.30 -18.79
N CYS A 186 -5.68 12.92 -17.80
CA CYS A 186 -4.66 12.26 -17.00
C CYS A 186 -5.26 11.10 -16.21
N GLU A 187 -6.37 11.31 -15.51
CA GLU A 187 -7.08 10.30 -14.74
C GLU A 187 -7.52 9.13 -15.63
N ILE A 188 -8.05 9.40 -16.83
CA ILE A 188 -8.38 8.38 -17.83
C ILE A 188 -7.15 7.53 -18.17
N GLU A 189 -6.02 8.17 -18.47
CA GLU A 189 -4.78 7.50 -18.87
C GLU A 189 -4.24 6.60 -17.74
N LEU A 190 -4.18 7.13 -16.51
CA LEU A 190 -3.72 6.36 -15.34
C LEU A 190 -4.63 5.14 -15.09
N LEU A 191 -5.95 5.35 -15.10
CA LEU A 191 -6.91 4.29 -14.83
C LEU A 191 -6.84 3.19 -15.89
N THR A 192 -6.75 3.59 -17.16
CA THR A 192 -6.61 2.69 -18.30
C THR A 192 -5.33 1.85 -18.18
N LYS A 193 -4.20 2.45 -17.83
CA LYS A 193 -2.93 1.72 -17.66
C LYS A 193 -3.04 0.62 -16.60
N HIS A 194 -3.62 0.92 -15.44
CA HIS A 194 -3.79 -0.06 -14.37
C HIS A 194 -4.74 -1.19 -14.79
N PHE A 195 -5.89 -0.87 -15.39
CA PHE A 195 -6.85 -1.90 -15.82
C PHE A 195 -6.33 -2.78 -16.95
N LEU A 196 -5.55 -2.22 -17.89
CA LEU A 196 -4.87 -3.01 -18.92
C LEU A 196 -3.87 -3.98 -18.30
N PHE A 197 -3.07 -3.55 -17.31
CA PHE A 197 -2.15 -4.43 -16.60
C PHE A 197 -2.88 -5.63 -15.97
N TYR A 198 -3.96 -5.39 -15.22
CA TYR A 198 -4.70 -6.48 -14.60
C TYR A 198 -5.40 -7.38 -15.62
N LYS A 199 -5.89 -6.82 -16.73
CA LYS A 199 -6.48 -7.61 -17.81
C LYS A 199 -5.44 -8.56 -18.43
N GLU A 200 -4.24 -8.05 -18.69
CA GLU A 200 -3.13 -8.81 -19.25
C GLU A 200 -2.67 -9.91 -18.28
N LEU A 201 -2.41 -9.53 -17.03
CA LEU A 201 -1.99 -10.44 -15.97
C LEU A 201 -2.95 -11.63 -15.82
N ILE A 202 -4.25 -11.36 -15.71
CA ILE A 202 -5.29 -12.38 -15.51
C ILE A 202 -5.42 -13.27 -16.75
N ARG A 203 -5.33 -12.69 -17.96
CA ARG A 203 -5.41 -13.45 -19.21
C ARG A 203 -4.24 -14.42 -19.34
N GLU A 204 -3.01 -13.90 -19.23
CA GLU A 204 -1.79 -14.66 -19.53
C GLU A 204 -1.48 -15.74 -18.49
N HIS A 205 -1.65 -15.43 -17.20
CA HIS A 205 -1.16 -16.31 -16.14
C HIS A 205 -2.24 -17.14 -15.45
N TYR A 206 -3.51 -16.77 -15.59
CA TYR A 206 -4.61 -17.40 -14.84
C TYR A 206 -5.70 -18.01 -15.73
N ASN A 207 -5.63 -17.81 -17.06
CA ASN A 207 -6.67 -18.25 -18.01
C ASN A 207 -8.09 -17.92 -17.51
N ALA A 208 -8.26 -16.71 -17.00
CA ALA A 208 -9.48 -16.24 -16.35
C ALA A 208 -9.92 -14.90 -16.96
N LYS A 209 -11.09 -14.40 -16.52
CA LYS A 209 -11.59 -13.09 -16.95
C LYS A 209 -11.40 -12.05 -15.84
N LEU A 210 -10.99 -10.85 -16.24
CA LEU A 210 -11.00 -9.69 -15.37
C LEU A 210 -12.46 -9.27 -15.12
N SER A 211 -12.76 -8.83 -13.90
CA SER A 211 -14.00 -8.10 -13.60
C SER A 211 -13.72 -6.96 -12.64
N ILE A 212 -14.40 -5.83 -12.84
CA ILE A 212 -14.10 -4.59 -12.12
C ILE A 212 -15.38 -4.06 -11.48
N VAL A 213 -15.28 -3.67 -10.21
CA VAL A 213 -16.31 -2.89 -9.52
C VAL A 213 -15.72 -1.52 -9.21
N MET A 214 -16.24 -0.45 -9.82
CA MET A 214 -15.85 0.92 -9.49
C MET A 214 -16.89 1.56 -8.59
N ARG A 215 -16.43 2.32 -7.59
CA ARG A 215 -17.29 3.04 -6.67
C ARG A 215 -16.93 4.51 -6.61
N LYS A 216 -17.96 5.34 -6.55
CA LYS A 216 -17.84 6.78 -6.43
C LYS A 216 -17.31 7.17 -5.05
N ARG A 217 -16.42 8.16 -5.01
CA ARG A 217 -15.85 8.76 -3.80
C ARG A 217 -15.87 10.29 -3.87
N GLY A 218 -15.77 10.96 -2.73
CA GLY A 218 -15.58 12.41 -2.64
C GLY A 218 -14.18 12.85 -3.09
N GLY A 219 -13.91 14.16 -3.14
CA GLY A 219 -12.58 14.70 -3.43
C GLY A 219 -12.49 15.57 -4.69
N TYR A 220 -13.42 15.40 -5.64
CA TYR A 220 -13.55 16.25 -6.82
C TYR A 220 -14.72 17.21 -6.68
N THR A 221 -14.56 18.46 -7.17
CA THR A 221 -15.60 19.49 -7.14
C THR A 221 -16.87 19.03 -7.88
N ASP A 222 -16.71 18.46 -9.07
CA ASP A 222 -17.77 17.78 -9.82
C ASP A 222 -17.60 16.26 -9.74
N GLY A 223 -17.83 15.70 -8.54
CA GLY A 223 -17.71 14.25 -8.35
C GLY A 223 -18.72 13.43 -9.17
N GLY A 224 -19.87 14.01 -9.52
CA GLY A 224 -20.89 13.36 -10.35
C GLY A 224 -20.43 13.23 -11.80
N GLY A 225 -20.10 14.35 -12.44
CA GLY A 225 -19.61 14.36 -13.82
C GLY A 225 -18.28 13.63 -13.98
N PHE A 226 -17.37 13.74 -13.00
CA PHE A 226 -16.13 12.95 -12.97
C PHE A 226 -16.42 11.45 -13.04
N PHE A 227 -17.27 10.93 -12.15
CA PHE A 227 -17.55 9.50 -12.10
C PHE A 227 -18.25 9.02 -13.38
N THR A 228 -19.27 9.73 -13.86
CA THR A 228 -19.96 9.41 -15.12
C THR A 228 -18.98 9.29 -16.29
N ARG A 229 -18.12 10.30 -16.46
CA ARG A 229 -17.13 10.30 -17.55
C ARG A 229 -16.14 9.14 -17.47
N MET A 230 -15.70 8.79 -16.26
CA MET A 230 -14.81 7.64 -16.06
C MET A 230 -15.50 6.33 -16.39
N THR A 231 -16.76 6.16 -15.97
CA THR A 231 -17.53 4.94 -16.30
C THR A 231 -17.76 4.77 -17.79
N GLU A 232 -18.09 5.84 -18.52
CA GLU A 232 -18.27 5.81 -19.99
C GLU A 232 -17.00 5.40 -20.72
N VAL A 233 -15.84 5.96 -20.30
CA VAL A 233 -14.54 5.61 -20.87
C VAL A 233 -14.19 4.15 -20.59
N VAL A 234 -14.36 3.70 -19.35
CA VAL A 234 -14.05 2.31 -18.97
C VAL A 234 -14.95 1.32 -19.70
N GLN A 235 -16.25 1.60 -19.85
CA GLN A 235 -17.16 0.78 -20.65
C GLN A 235 -16.71 0.67 -22.11
N THR A 236 -16.25 1.79 -22.69
CA THR A 236 -15.80 1.84 -24.09
C THR A 236 -14.49 1.07 -24.29
N MET A 237 -13.55 1.20 -23.35
CA MET A 237 -12.22 0.56 -23.44
C MET A 237 -12.25 -0.93 -23.08
N PHE A 238 -13.24 -1.37 -22.31
CA PHE A 238 -13.34 -2.73 -21.78
C PHE A 238 -14.72 -3.36 -22.07
N PRO A 239 -15.14 -3.49 -23.35
CA PRO A 239 -16.49 -3.92 -23.70
C PRO A 239 -16.82 -5.36 -23.28
N ASP A 240 -15.80 -6.23 -23.23
CA ASP A 240 -15.94 -7.65 -22.87
C ASP A 240 -15.65 -7.94 -21.38
N THR A 241 -15.37 -6.90 -20.59
CA THR A 241 -15.10 -7.03 -19.16
C THR A 241 -16.40 -6.83 -18.38
N PRO A 242 -16.78 -7.71 -17.45
CA PRO A 242 -17.87 -7.44 -16.53
C PRO A 242 -17.54 -6.22 -15.64
N LEU A 243 -18.37 -5.18 -15.75
CA LEU A 243 -18.23 -3.91 -15.04
C LEU A 243 -19.44 -3.69 -14.14
N THR A 244 -19.19 -3.26 -12.90
CA THR A 244 -20.24 -2.81 -11.98
C THR A 244 -19.89 -1.43 -11.45
N PHE A 245 -20.86 -0.53 -11.44
CA PHE A 245 -20.69 0.84 -10.98
C PHE A 245 -21.58 1.13 -9.80
N ASP A 246 -20.95 1.55 -8.71
CA ASP A 246 -21.62 1.98 -7.49
C ASP A 246 -21.58 3.50 -7.42
N TYR A 247 -22.75 4.12 -7.56
CA TYR A 247 -22.93 5.57 -7.54
C TYR A 247 -23.18 6.09 -6.12
N GLU A 248 -23.36 5.21 -5.13
CA GLU A 248 -23.47 5.62 -3.73
C GLU A 248 -22.11 6.10 -3.23
N ASN A 249 -22.12 7.26 -2.57
CA ASN A 249 -20.91 7.86 -2.05
C ASN A 249 -20.64 7.33 -0.63
N GLU A 250 -19.67 6.44 -0.49
CA GLU A 250 -19.11 6.09 0.83
C GLU A 250 -17.90 6.99 1.10
N ASP A 251 -18.05 7.90 2.07
CA ASP A 251 -16.95 8.78 2.46
C ASP A 251 -16.02 8.06 3.45
N ASN A 252 -14.86 7.62 2.97
CA ASN A 252 -13.77 7.14 3.83
C ASN A 252 -12.52 8.03 3.78
N LYS A 253 -12.60 9.20 3.12
CA LYS A 253 -11.53 10.22 2.90
C LYS A 253 -10.21 9.74 2.29
N TYR A 254 -9.97 8.45 2.16
CA TYR A 254 -8.72 7.88 1.67
C TYR A 254 -8.59 8.00 0.15
N TYR A 255 -9.62 7.55 -0.58
CA TYR A 255 -9.66 7.65 -2.04
C TYR A 255 -10.36 8.92 -2.51
N GLN A 256 -9.90 9.47 -3.64
CA GLN A 256 -10.39 10.69 -4.26
C GLN A 256 -11.16 10.36 -5.55
N GLY A 257 -12.44 10.69 -5.62
CA GLY A 257 -13.29 10.52 -6.81
C GLY A 257 -13.69 9.08 -7.10
N ILE A 258 -12.74 8.14 -7.18
CA ILE A 258 -12.97 6.72 -7.49
C ILE A 258 -12.08 5.84 -6.62
N ASN A 259 -12.68 4.76 -6.13
CA ASN A 259 -11.93 3.53 -5.86
C ASN A 259 -12.53 2.38 -6.68
N PHE A 260 -11.77 1.30 -6.83
CA PHE A 260 -12.22 0.11 -7.53
C PHE A 260 -11.73 -1.16 -6.84
N LYS A 261 -12.43 -2.25 -7.12
CA LYS A 261 -12.03 -3.61 -6.77
C LYS A 261 -11.84 -4.44 -8.04
N ILE A 262 -10.84 -5.29 -8.01
CA ILE A 262 -10.42 -6.16 -9.10
C ILE A 262 -10.76 -7.60 -8.72
N TYR A 263 -11.46 -8.27 -9.62
CA TYR A 263 -11.84 -9.66 -9.47
C TYR A 263 -11.28 -10.48 -10.63
N MET A 264 -10.96 -11.72 -10.29
CA MET A 264 -10.67 -12.78 -11.23
C MET A 264 -11.89 -13.69 -11.29
N GLU A 265 -12.45 -13.89 -12.48
CA GLU A 265 -13.61 -14.74 -12.73
C GLU A 265 -13.21 -16.01 -13.51
N HIS A 266 -13.49 -17.15 -12.89
CA HIS A 266 -13.53 -18.47 -13.51
C HIS A 266 -15.00 -18.89 -13.71
N GLU A 267 -15.28 -19.94 -14.48
CA GLU A 267 -16.66 -20.34 -14.85
C GLU A 267 -17.64 -20.50 -13.66
N HIS A 268 -17.14 -20.78 -12.46
CA HIS A 268 -17.95 -21.00 -11.26
C HIS A 268 -17.52 -20.16 -10.05
N GLU A 269 -16.53 -19.28 -10.19
CA GLU A 269 -15.98 -18.56 -9.04
C GLU A 269 -15.55 -17.14 -9.41
N LYS A 270 -15.96 -16.18 -8.57
CA LYS A 270 -15.53 -14.78 -8.64
C LYS A 270 -14.72 -14.46 -7.40
N ILE A 271 -13.44 -14.18 -7.57
CA ILE A 271 -12.51 -13.98 -6.47
C ILE A 271 -11.97 -12.56 -6.50
N GLU A 272 -12.13 -11.83 -5.40
CA GLU A 272 -11.46 -10.54 -5.22
C GLU A 272 -9.95 -10.75 -5.08
N ILE A 273 -9.15 -10.15 -5.95
CA ILE A 273 -7.69 -10.29 -5.93
C ILE A 273 -6.98 -9.00 -5.49
N GLY A 274 -7.64 -7.85 -5.61
CA GLY A 274 -7.06 -6.56 -5.23
C GLY A 274 -8.01 -5.38 -5.37
N ASP A 275 -7.47 -4.20 -5.09
CA ASP A 275 -8.17 -2.94 -5.14
C ASP A 275 -7.23 -1.80 -5.55
N GLY A 276 -7.81 -0.61 -5.71
CA GLY A 276 -7.08 0.60 -6.01
C GLY A 276 -8.00 1.81 -6.09
N GLY A 277 -7.41 2.95 -6.44
CA GLY A 277 -8.14 4.21 -6.54
C GLY A 277 -7.21 5.39 -6.59
N PHE A 278 -7.77 6.57 -6.86
CA PHE A 278 -6.99 7.79 -6.84
C PHE A 278 -6.77 8.26 -5.41
N VAL A 279 -5.61 8.85 -5.17
CA VAL A 279 -5.22 9.42 -3.88
C VAL A 279 -4.60 10.79 -4.10
N ASP A 280 -4.56 11.63 -3.07
CA ASP A 280 -4.00 12.97 -3.13
C ASP A 280 -2.54 13.04 -2.61
N TRP A 281 -1.88 11.90 -2.40
CA TRP A 281 -0.53 11.83 -1.80
C TRP A 281 0.50 12.70 -2.50
N MET A 282 0.50 12.71 -3.84
CA MET A 282 1.42 13.53 -4.62
C MET A 282 1.13 15.03 -4.46
N ASN A 283 -0.14 15.41 -4.33
CA ASN A 283 -0.54 16.79 -4.02
C ASN A 283 -0.03 17.18 -2.63
N GLN A 284 -0.23 16.34 -1.62
CA GLN A 284 0.24 16.60 -0.25
C GLN A 284 1.77 16.73 -0.18
N MET A 285 2.52 15.83 -0.82
CA MET A 285 4.00 15.84 -0.77
C MET A 285 4.64 16.94 -1.62
N LEU A 286 4.06 17.31 -2.76
CA LEU A 286 4.63 18.29 -3.69
C LEU A 286 3.98 19.69 -3.57
N GLY A 287 2.91 19.84 -2.79
CA GLY A 287 2.19 21.10 -2.61
C GLY A 287 1.46 21.60 -3.87
N SER A 288 1.04 20.69 -4.75
CA SER A 288 0.47 21.03 -6.07
C SER A 288 -0.85 20.30 -6.32
N LYS A 289 -1.94 21.07 -6.49
CA LYS A 289 -3.27 20.55 -6.83
C LYS A 289 -3.37 19.99 -8.26
N LYS A 290 -2.33 20.17 -9.08
CA LYS A 290 -2.26 19.60 -10.43
C LYS A 290 -1.75 18.17 -10.44
N GLU A 291 -1.15 17.69 -9.35
CA GLU A 291 -0.67 16.32 -9.30
C GLU A 291 -1.84 15.33 -9.23
N ARG A 292 -1.67 14.21 -9.93
CA ARG A 292 -2.56 13.05 -9.87
C ARG A 292 -1.76 11.82 -9.46
N CYS A 293 -2.39 10.99 -8.65
CA CYS A 293 -1.81 9.75 -8.16
C CYS A 293 -2.88 8.66 -8.21
N LEU A 294 -2.59 7.56 -8.89
CA LEU A 294 -3.42 6.37 -8.88
C LEU A 294 -2.61 5.22 -8.29
N ILE A 295 -3.22 4.50 -7.35
CA ILE A 295 -2.61 3.31 -6.74
C ILE A 295 -3.49 2.10 -7.00
N SER A 296 -2.87 0.92 -7.00
CA SER A 296 -3.58 -0.35 -6.91
C SER A 296 -2.65 -1.44 -6.41
N GLY A 297 -3.19 -2.51 -5.83
CA GLY A 297 -2.39 -3.66 -5.45
C GLY A 297 -3.20 -4.94 -5.29
N ILE A 298 -2.47 -6.05 -5.27
CA ILE A 298 -3.00 -7.41 -5.11
C ILE A 298 -2.21 -8.15 -4.03
N GLY A 299 -2.91 -9.02 -3.30
CA GLY A 299 -2.31 -9.86 -2.25
C GLY A 299 -1.70 -11.14 -2.81
N LEU A 300 -0.39 -11.30 -2.70
CA LEU A 300 0.33 -12.43 -3.29
C LEU A 300 0.04 -13.76 -2.59
N ASP A 301 0.01 -13.77 -1.25
CA ASP A 301 -0.32 -15.01 -0.52
C ASP A 301 -1.75 -15.48 -0.86
N ARG A 302 -2.69 -14.53 -1.06
CA ARG A 302 -4.06 -14.86 -1.48
C ARG A 302 -4.06 -15.48 -2.87
N LEU A 303 -3.35 -14.90 -3.84
CA LEU A 303 -3.23 -15.47 -5.19
C LEU A 303 -2.67 -16.89 -5.18
N LEU A 304 -1.62 -17.14 -4.39
CA LEU A 304 -1.00 -18.46 -4.29
C LEU A 304 -1.91 -19.50 -3.61
N MET A 305 -2.80 -19.07 -2.72
CA MET A 305 -3.80 -19.97 -2.12
C MET A 305 -4.88 -20.39 -3.13
N LEU A 306 -5.20 -19.53 -4.10
CA LEU A 306 -6.18 -19.82 -5.16
C LEU A 306 -5.61 -20.77 -6.21
N HIS A 307 -4.30 -20.72 -6.45
CA HIS A 307 -3.56 -21.61 -7.36
C HIS A 307 -3.24 -23.00 -6.77
N LYS A 308 -4.01 -23.45 -5.77
CA LYS A 308 -4.01 -24.87 -5.35
C LYS A 308 -4.92 -25.67 -6.27
N GLY A 309 -4.55 -25.71 -7.56
CA GLY A 309 -5.08 -26.59 -8.60
C GLY A 309 -3.93 -27.30 -9.27
#